data_AF-X1F0A5-F1
#
_entry.id   AF-X1F0A5-F1
#
_cell.length_a   1.000
_cell.length_b   1.000
_cell.length_c   1.000
_cell.angle_alpha   90.00
_cell.angle_beta   90.00
_cell.angle_gamma   90.00
#
_symmetry.space_group_name_H-M   'P 1'
#
loop_
_entity.id
_entity.type
_entity.pdbx_description
1 polymer ?
#
loop_
_entity_poly.entity_id
_entity_poly.type
_entity_poly.pdbx_seq_one_letter_code
_entity_poly.pdbx_strand_id
1 'polypeptide(L)'
;MGEVDPELKADTGEAFLIKDILIRDASEDYITARIEKSTVGYFRIKGPFGSHQAFRRGHAQHSHTIRVNDGSGVTVEHHAPIRDTANRDRNLMLASKVAPTGNVYDEVQALMWSGHHLNPTLLSYLGEKGIFKGFPVAEGETFTISGMNRANAITLIIYEIYDPADISPEMENGSKSNEYFFLNYG
;
A
#
# COMPACT_ATOMS: atom_id res chain seq x y z
N MET A 1 -9.93 3.43 -21.70
CA MET A 1 -8.51 3.24 -22.03
C MET A 1 -8.23 1.76 -21.83
N GLY A 2 -7.62 1.09 -22.80
CA GLY A 2 -7.38 -0.35 -22.72
C GLY A 2 -6.52 -0.70 -21.50
N GLU A 3 -6.80 -1.85 -20.89
CA GLU A 3 -6.00 -2.39 -19.80
C GLU A 3 -4.64 -2.82 -20.33
N VAL A 4 -3.66 -1.90 -20.28
CA VAL A 4 -2.27 -2.19 -20.64
C VAL A 4 -1.47 -2.27 -19.34
N ASP A 5 -0.71 -3.35 -19.16
CA ASP A 5 0.23 -3.50 -18.06
C ASP A 5 1.21 -2.32 -18.04
N PRO A 6 1.58 -1.79 -16.85
CA PRO A 6 2.51 -0.68 -16.78
C PRO A 6 3.90 -1.15 -17.22
N GLU A 7 4.48 -0.37 -18.12
CA GLU A 7 5.82 -0.58 -18.68
C GLU A 7 6.66 0.69 -18.49
N LEU A 8 7.96 0.50 -18.26
CA LEU A 8 8.96 1.54 -18.18
C LEU A 8 10.14 1.12 -19.05
N LYS A 9 10.34 1.82 -20.16
CA LYS A 9 11.39 1.55 -21.14
C LYS A 9 12.52 2.55 -20.98
N ALA A 10 13.75 2.07 -20.89
CA ALA A 10 14.95 2.91 -20.93
C ALA A 10 15.24 3.30 -22.38
N ASP A 11 15.06 4.58 -22.72
CA ASP A 11 15.40 5.10 -24.03
C ASP A 11 16.90 5.33 -24.20
N THR A 12 17.31 5.74 -25.39
CA THR A 12 18.73 5.95 -25.70
C THR A 12 19.34 7.05 -24.83
N GLY A 13 20.46 6.75 -24.17
CA GLY A 13 21.13 7.67 -23.27
C GLY A 13 20.64 7.66 -21.82
N GLU A 14 19.77 6.71 -21.43
CA GLU A 14 19.36 6.53 -20.04
C GLU A 14 19.36 5.05 -19.63
N ALA A 15 19.56 4.83 -18.34
CA ALA A 15 19.33 3.55 -17.68
C ALA A 15 18.65 3.79 -16.33
N PHE A 16 17.93 2.78 -15.83
CA PHE A 16 17.16 2.91 -14.60
C PHE A 16 17.60 1.90 -13.55
N LEU A 17 17.59 2.32 -12.30
CA LEU A 17 17.66 1.43 -11.15
C LEU A 17 16.35 1.51 -10.37
N ILE A 18 15.50 0.49 -10.47
CA ILE A 18 14.23 0.46 -9.76
C ILE A 18 14.48 0.12 -8.30
N LYS A 19 14.07 1.03 -7.42
CA LYS A 19 14.27 0.94 -5.96
C LYS A 19 13.05 0.37 -5.25
N ASP A 20 11.86 0.65 -5.76
CA ASP A 20 10.62 0.22 -5.13
C ASP A 20 9.45 0.18 -6.12
N ILE A 21 8.42 -0.60 -5.76
CA ILE A 21 7.19 -0.77 -6.53
C ILE A 21 6.04 -0.66 -5.55
N LEU A 22 5.10 0.26 -5.79
CA LEU A 22 3.91 0.42 -4.96
C LEU A 22 2.66 0.12 -5.76
N ILE A 23 1.78 -0.71 -5.21
CA ILE A 23 0.57 -1.21 -5.86
C ILE A 23 -0.64 -1.02 -4.97
N ARG A 24 -1.75 -0.62 -5.59
CA ARG A 24 -3.05 -0.45 -4.96
C ARG A 24 -4.15 -1.08 -5.81
N ASP A 25 -5.16 -1.64 -5.14
CA ASP A 25 -6.44 -2.02 -5.73
C ASP A 25 -6.32 -2.91 -6.99
N ALA A 26 -5.25 -3.70 -7.06
CA ALA A 26 -5.09 -4.76 -8.06
C ALA A 26 -6.04 -5.92 -7.73
N SER A 27 -6.59 -6.55 -8.77
CA SER A 27 -7.57 -7.63 -8.60
C SER A 27 -6.93 -8.95 -8.18
N GLU A 28 -5.73 -9.25 -8.72
CA GLU A 28 -4.96 -10.45 -8.43
C GLU A 28 -4.27 -10.39 -7.06
N ASP A 29 -3.84 -11.56 -6.58
CA ASP A 29 -3.12 -11.69 -5.32
C ASP A 29 -1.61 -11.52 -5.45
N TYR A 30 -1.08 -11.61 -6.67
CA TYR A 30 0.35 -11.56 -6.98
C TYR A 30 0.62 -10.72 -8.23
N ILE A 31 1.79 -10.08 -8.24
CA ILE A 31 2.36 -9.45 -9.42
C ILE A 31 3.71 -10.05 -9.79
N THR A 32 4.00 -10.03 -11.08
CA THR A 32 5.29 -10.46 -11.63
C THR A 32 5.99 -9.26 -12.25
N ALA A 33 7.17 -8.94 -11.75
CA ALA A 33 8.06 -7.93 -12.31
C ALA A 33 9.06 -8.59 -13.27
N ARG A 34 9.20 -8.03 -14.48
CA ARG A 34 10.09 -8.54 -15.52
C ARG A 34 10.93 -7.43 -16.11
N ILE A 35 12.16 -7.77 -16.49
CA ILE A 35 12.97 -6.98 -17.42
C ILE A 35 13.06 -7.81 -18.69
N GLU A 36 12.57 -7.28 -19.80
CA GLU A 36 12.40 -8.02 -21.05
C GLU A 36 11.60 -9.33 -20.82
N LYS A 37 12.25 -10.49 -21.00
CA LYS A 37 11.64 -11.82 -20.81
C LYS A 37 12.00 -12.45 -19.46
N SER A 38 12.92 -11.84 -18.72
CA SER A 38 13.45 -12.38 -17.47
C SER A 38 12.58 -11.94 -16.30
N THR A 39 12.15 -12.91 -15.48
CA THR A 39 11.41 -12.61 -14.26
C THR A 39 12.39 -12.25 -13.16
N VAL A 40 12.32 -11.00 -12.69
CA VAL A 40 13.23 -10.44 -11.68
C VAL A 40 12.56 -10.34 -10.31
N GLY A 41 11.23 -10.37 -10.25
CA GLY A 41 10.51 -10.32 -8.98
C GLY A 41 9.12 -10.94 -9.06
N TYR A 42 8.71 -11.56 -7.96
CA TYR A 42 7.36 -12.09 -7.77
C TYR A 42 6.88 -11.70 -6.37
N PHE A 43 5.83 -10.88 -6.30
CA PHE A 43 5.41 -10.26 -5.05
C PHE A 43 3.94 -10.49 -4.79
N ARG A 44 3.62 -10.81 -3.54
CA ARG A 44 2.25 -10.82 -3.06
C ARG A 44 1.76 -9.39 -2.85
N ILE A 45 0.57 -9.10 -3.33
CA ILE A 45 -0.07 -7.79 -3.24
C ILE A 45 -1.42 -7.82 -2.50
N LYS A 46 -1.94 -9.01 -2.17
CA LYS A 46 -3.21 -9.18 -1.46
C LYS A 46 -3.29 -10.51 -0.70
N GLY A 47 -4.26 -10.62 0.20
CA GLY A 47 -4.59 -11.82 0.96
C GLY A 47 -4.44 -11.64 2.47
N PRO A 48 -4.63 -12.71 3.26
CA PRO A 48 -4.70 -12.66 4.73
C PRO A 48 -3.46 -12.04 5.41
N PHE A 49 -2.30 -12.07 4.77
CA PHE A 49 -1.04 -11.54 5.31
C PHE A 49 -0.64 -10.19 4.71
N GLY A 50 -1.55 -9.55 3.96
CA GLY A 50 -1.34 -8.22 3.40
C GLY A 50 -0.55 -8.22 2.09
N SER A 51 0.11 -7.10 1.82
CA SER A 51 0.78 -6.77 0.57
C SER A 51 2.23 -6.38 0.83
N HIS A 52 3.16 -6.95 0.04
CA HIS A 52 4.59 -6.63 0.11
C HIS A 52 4.88 -5.24 -0.45
N GLN A 53 4.04 -4.81 -1.40
CA GLN A 53 4.20 -3.61 -2.23
C GLN A 53 3.04 -2.65 -2.02
N ALA A 54 2.63 -2.45 -0.76
CA ALA A 54 1.41 -1.70 -0.46
C ALA A 54 1.57 -0.21 -0.78
N PHE A 55 0.80 0.31 -1.74
CA PHE A 55 0.62 1.75 -1.92
C PHE A 55 -0.38 2.29 -0.89
N ARG A 56 0.16 2.78 0.23
CA ARG A 56 -0.64 3.31 1.34
C ARG A 56 -0.95 4.78 1.07
N ARG A 57 -2.18 5.07 0.61
CA ARG A 57 -2.68 6.45 0.64
C ARG A 57 -2.87 6.82 2.11
N GLY A 58 -2.24 7.90 2.56
CA GLY A 58 -2.56 8.51 3.85
C GLY A 58 -4.06 8.81 3.85
N HIS A 59 -4.84 7.98 4.51
CA HIS A 59 -6.22 8.29 4.80
C HIS A 59 -6.20 8.99 6.16
N ALA A 60 -6.60 10.26 6.20
CA ALA A 60 -6.98 10.91 7.44
C ALA A 60 -8.26 10.22 7.94
N GLN A 61 -8.09 9.10 8.65
CA GLN A 61 -9.17 8.49 9.39
C GLN A 61 -9.15 9.09 10.79
N HIS A 62 -10.30 9.58 11.23
CA HIS A 62 -10.54 9.97 12.60
C HIS A 62 -11.62 9.04 13.14
N SER A 63 -11.38 8.48 14.32
CA SER A 63 -12.40 7.75 15.06
C SER A 63 -12.83 8.58 16.26
N HIS A 64 -14.11 8.42 16.64
CA HIS A 64 -14.64 8.97 17.87
C HIS A 64 -15.19 7.80 18.68
N THR A 65 -14.73 7.67 19.92
CA THR A 65 -15.37 6.78 20.88
C THR A 65 -16.43 7.56 21.63
N ILE A 66 -17.68 7.12 21.53
CA ILE A 66 -18.80 7.66 22.33
C ILE A 66 -19.24 6.56 23.27
N ARG A 67 -19.02 6.75 24.57
CA ARG A 67 -19.45 5.81 25.62
C ARG A 67 -20.62 6.41 26.39
N VAL A 68 -21.64 5.58 26.64
CA VAL A 68 -22.76 5.91 27.53
C VAL A 68 -22.61 4.98 28.74
N ASN A 69 -22.26 5.55 29.90
CA ASN A 69 -22.21 4.80 31.15
C ASN A 69 -23.61 4.68 31.73
N ASP A 70 -23.92 3.53 32.32
CA ASP A 70 -25.19 3.33 33.01
C ASP A 70 -25.18 4.09 34.35
N GLY A 71 -26.33 4.64 34.77
CA GLY A 71 -26.51 5.08 36.16
C GLY A 71 -26.67 6.58 36.49
N SER A 72 -27.06 7.47 35.58
CA SER A 72 -27.76 8.70 36.01
C SER A 72 -28.75 9.18 34.96
N GLY A 73 -30.03 9.23 35.29
CA GLY A 73 -31.00 9.98 34.50
C GLY A 73 -30.54 11.43 34.43
N VAL A 74 -30.19 11.89 33.23
CA VAL A 74 -29.80 13.28 32.99
C VAL A 74 -30.98 14.17 33.34
N THR A 75 -30.92 14.80 34.51
CA THR A 75 -31.82 15.88 34.94
C THR A 75 -30.96 17.14 35.02
N VAL A 76 -30.76 17.81 33.89
CA VAL A 76 -30.13 19.13 33.85
C VAL A 76 -30.98 20.07 33.01
N GLU A 77 -31.13 21.32 33.47
CA GLU A 77 -31.95 22.37 32.83
C GLU A 77 -31.40 22.84 31.48
N HIS A 78 -30.16 22.48 31.14
CA HIS A 78 -29.49 22.95 29.93
C HIS A 78 -28.81 21.80 29.19
N HIS A 79 -29.21 21.59 27.94
CA HIS A 79 -28.52 20.72 26.98
C HIS A 79 -28.16 21.53 25.73
N ALA A 80 -26.99 21.25 25.15
CA ALA A 80 -26.57 21.80 23.87
C ALA A 80 -26.84 20.74 22.78
N PRO A 81 -27.76 20.98 21.83
CA PRO A 81 -28.06 20.01 20.77
C PRO A 81 -26.91 19.91 19.77
N ILE A 82 -26.78 18.75 19.13
CA ILE A 82 -25.89 18.58 17.99
C ILE A 82 -26.58 19.18 16.77
N ARG A 83 -25.85 19.97 15.99
CA ARG A 83 -26.38 20.56 14.75
C ARG A 83 -26.09 19.68 13.55
N ASP A 84 -27.08 19.54 12.66
CA ASP A 84 -26.86 18.92 11.35
C ASP A 84 -26.15 19.88 10.39
N THR A 85 -25.79 19.39 9.20
CA THR A 85 -25.10 20.16 8.15
C THR A 85 -25.92 21.35 7.62
N ALA A 86 -27.21 21.43 7.97
CA ALA A 86 -28.08 22.56 7.69
C ALA A 86 -28.25 23.49 8.91
N ASN A 87 -27.37 23.37 9.92
CA ASN A 87 -27.35 24.16 11.15
C ASN A 87 -28.64 24.05 11.98
N ARG A 88 -29.37 22.93 11.87
CA ARG A 88 -30.57 22.66 12.67
C ARG A 88 -30.21 21.79 13.86
N ASP A 89 -30.76 22.15 15.02
CA ASP A 89 -30.62 21.38 16.25
C ASP A 89 -31.30 20.00 16.10
N ARG A 90 -30.57 18.93 16.47
CA ARG A 90 -31.04 17.55 16.46
C ARG A 90 -30.98 16.95 17.85
N ASN A 91 -32.04 16.25 18.25
CA ASN A 91 -32.02 15.37 19.41
C ASN A 91 -31.28 14.08 19.02
N LEU A 92 -30.01 13.96 19.41
CA LEU A 92 -29.27 12.70 19.32
C LEU A 92 -29.46 11.93 20.62
N MET A 93 -30.11 10.77 20.56
CA MET A 93 -30.22 9.83 21.67
C MET A 93 -29.53 8.52 21.28
N LEU A 94 -28.54 8.10 22.07
CA LEU A 94 -27.92 6.77 21.97
C LEU A 94 -28.43 5.93 23.13
N ALA A 95 -29.33 4.99 22.86
CA ALA A 95 -29.94 4.13 23.86
C ALA A 95 -29.90 2.67 23.39
N SER A 96 -29.50 1.76 24.27
CA SER A 96 -29.68 0.32 24.05
C SER A 96 -30.87 -0.17 24.88
N LYS A 97 -31.75 -0.96 24.27
CA LYS A 97 -32.91 -1.55 24.95
C LYS A 97 -32.54 -2.67 25.94
N VAL A 98 -31.35 -3.27 25.78
CA VAL A 98 -30.83 -4.36 26.59
C VAL A 98 -29.34 -4.11 26.85
N ALA A 99 -28.85 -4.34 28.06
CA ALA A 99 -27.43 -4.25 28.36
C ALA A 99 -26.65 -5.23 27.47
N PRO A 100 -25.59 -4.79 26.75
CA PRO A 100 -24.80 -5.69 25.93
C PRO A 100 -24.15 -6.77 26.81
N THR A 101 -24.42 -8.04 26.51
CA THR A 101 -23.81 -9.19 27.19
C THR A 101 -22.52 -9.56 26.47
N GLY A 102 -21.40 -8.99 26.90
CA GLY A 102 -20.07 -9.26 26.33
C GLY A 102 -19.08 -8.14 26.63
N ASN A 103 -17.78 -8.38 26.39
CA ASN A 103 -16.76 -7.33 26.47
C ASN A 103 -17.08 -6.24 25.44
N VAL A 104 -17.23 -5.00 25.90
CA VAL A 104 -17.32 -3.81 25.04
C VAL A 104 -15.93 -3.60 24.46
N TYR A 105 -15.71 -4.01 23.21
CA TYR A 105 -14.49 -3.64 22.50
C TYR A 105 -14.61 -2.17 22.11
N ASP A 106 -13.71 -1.32 22.59
CA ASP A 106 -13.47 -0.06 21.88
C ASP A 106 -13.00 -0.42 20.47
N GLU A 107 -13.50 0.23 19.43
CA GLU A 107 -13.01 0.08 18.05
C GLU A 107 -11.58 0.61 17.85
N VAL A 108 -10.69 0.43 18.83
CA VAL A 108 -9.24 0.60 18.64
C VAL A 108 -8.72 -0.46 17.65
N GLN A 109 -9.43 -1.58 17.44
CA GLN A 109 -9.00 -2.63 16.52
C GLN A 109 -9.22 -2.33 15.02
N ALA A 110 -10.00 -1.33 14.64
CA ALA A 110 -10.08 -0.90 13.23
C ALA A 110 -8.95 0.08 12.85
N LEU A 111 -8.24 0.65 13.83
CA LEU A 111 -7.09 1.54 13.63
C LEU A 111 -5.79 0.82 13.23
N MET A 112 -5.77 -0.53 13.19
CA MET A 112 -4.65 -1.24 12.55
C MET A 112 -4.61 -1.09 11.02
N TRP A 113 -5.54 -0.32 10.41
CA TRP A 113 -5.45 0.09 9.01
C TRP A 113 -5.18 1.59 8.76
N SER A 114 -5.07 2.42 9.80
CA SER A 114 -4.66 3.82 9.66
C SER A 114 -3.50 4.15 10.59
N GLY A 115 -2.28 4.20 10.04
CA GLY A 115 -1.17 4.83 10.76
C GLY A 115 0.24 4.38 10.42
N HIS A 116 0.46 3.23 9.79
CA HIS A 116 1.81 2.80 9.42
C HIS A 116 2.30 3.46 8.10
N HIS A 117 2.30 4.79 8.05
CA HIS A 117 3.02 5.54 7.01
C HIS A 117 4.54 5.40 7.14
N LEU A 118 5.02 4.92 8.30
CA LEU A 118 6.44 4.74 8.61
C LEU A 118 6.96 3.31 8.39
N ASN A 119 6.10 2.34 8.05
CA ASN A 119 6.60 1.00 7.74
C ASN A 119 6.86 0.96 6.22
N PRO A 120 8.13 0.95 5.77
CA PRO A 120 8.48 0.88 4.36
C PRO A 120 7.90 -0.40 3.72
N THR A 121 7.81 -0.42 2.38
CA THR A 121 7.60 -1.68 1.66
C THR A 121 8.73 -2.65 1.97
N LEU A 122 8.52 -3.92 1.62
CA LEU A 122 9.58 -4.90 1.80
C LEU A 122 10.85 -4.49 1.04
N LEU A 123 10.72 -4.01 -0.19
CA LEU A 123 11.87 -3.62 -1.01
C LEU A 123 12.55 -2.37 -0.45
N SER A 124 11.78 -1.37 -0.04
CA SER A 124 12.33 -0.18 0.60
C SER A 124 13.06 -0.53 1.90
N TYR A 125 12.49 -1.39 2.75
CA TYR A 125 13.13 -1.86 3.98
C TYR A 125 14.45 -2.59 3.71
N LEU A 126 14.46 -3.50 2.75
CA LEU A 126 15.66 -4.26 2.39
C LEU A 126 16.71 -3.39 1.69
N GLY A 127 16.27 -2.37 0.94
CA GLY A 127 17.12 -1.38 0.31
C GLY A 127 17.83 -0.51 1.33
N GLU A 128 17.11 -0.04 2.36
CA GLU A 128 17.71 0.70 3.48
C GLU A 128 18.75 -0.12 4.25
N LYS A 129 18.59 -1.44 4.29
CA LYS A 129 19.57 -2.36 4.89
C LYS A 129 20.73 -2.72 3.95
N GLY A 130 20.72 -2.25 2.71
CA GLY A 130 21.72 -2.57 1.69
C GLY A 130 21.67 -4.02 1.21
N ILE A 131 20.61 -4.76 1.53
CA ILE A 131 20.41 -6.14 1.11
C ILE A 131 19.84 -6.17 -0.31
N PHE A 132 18.86 -5.32 -0.58
CA PHE A 132 18.28 -5.17 -1.91
C PHE A 132 18.93 -3.99 -2.64
N LYS A 133 19.64 -4.27 -3.75
CA LYS A 133 20.36 -3.24 -4.50
C LYS A 133 19.47 -2.49 -5.50
N GLY A 134 18.40 -3.13 -5.96
CA GLY A 134 17.48 -2.61 -6.99
C GLY A 134 17.34 -3.57 -8.16
N PHE A 135 16.47 -3.23 -9.10
CA PHE A 135 16.38 -3.90 -10.41
C PHE A 135 17.03 -3.01 -11.48
N PRO A 136 18.20 -3.40 -12.02
CA PRO A 136 18.91 -2.63 -13.04
C PRO A 136 18.27 -2.87 -14.43
N VAL A 137 17.77 -1.80 -15.03
CA VAL A 137 17.20 -1.78 -16.38
C VAL A 137 18.18 -1.03 -17.28
N ALA A 138 18.87 -1.75 -18.16
CA ALA A 138 19.86 -1.15 -19.04
C ALA A 138 19.19 -0.41 -20.22
N GLU A 139 19.97 0.43 -20.90
CA GLU A 139 19.54 1.13 -22.12
C GLU A 139 18.92 0.16 -23.13
N GLY A 140 17.72 0.49 -23.62
CA GLY A 140 16.97 -0.30 -24.58
C GLY A 140 16.16 -1.45 -24.00
N GLU A 141 16.26 -1.72 -22.68
CA GLU A 141 15.43 -2.71 -22.00
C GLU A 141 14.13 -2.10 -21.46
N THR A 142 13.11 -2.95 -21.35
CA THR A 142 11.81 -2.59 -20.80
C THR A 142 11.51 -3.36 -19.52
N PHE A 143 11.18 -2.62 -18.46
CA PHE A 143 10.62 -3.16 -17.24
C PHE A 143 9.10 -3.23 -17.32
N THR A 144 8.51 -4.38 -16.98
CA THR A 144 7.05 -4.61 -17.04
C THR A 144 6.54 -5.24 -15.75
N ILE A 145 5.32 -4.89 -15.36
CA ILE A 145 4.63 -5.50 -14.22
C ILE A 145 3.33 -6.13 -14.73
N SER A 146 3.18 -7.44 -14.57
CA SER A 146 1.93 -8.14 -14.92
C SER A 146 1.17 -8.61 -13.67
N GLY A 147 -0.12 -8.88 -13.81
CA GLY A 147 -1.01 -9.28 -12.69
C GLY A 147 -1.79 -8.11 -12.07
N MET A 148 -1.92 -6.99 -12.77
CA MET A 148 -2.54 -5.76 -12.26
C MET A 148 -4.05 -5.62 -12.58
N ASN A 149 -4.68 -6.62 -13.22
CA ASN A 149 -6.02 -6.63 -13.87
C ASN A 149 -7.05 -5.63 -13.25
N ARG A 150 -7.60 -4.70 -14.07
CA ARG A 150 -7.82 -3.29 -13.72
C ARG A 150 -9.28 -2.80 -13.86
N ALA A 151 -9.80 -2.24 -12.77
CA ALA A 151 -10.77 -1.13 -12.87
C ALA A 151 -10.30 0.14 -12.11
N ASN A 152 -9.60 -0.01 -10.98
CA ASN A 152 -9.17 1.10 -10.11
C ASN A 152 -7.71 0.98 -9.63
N ALA A 153 -6.93 0.08 -10.21
CA ALA A 153 -5.59 -0.22 -9.71
C ALA A 153 -4.61 0.93 -9.98
N ILE A 154 -3.77 1.26 -8.99
CA ILE A 154 -2.72 2.29 -9.09
C ILE A 154 -1.37 1.59 -8.94
N THR A 155 -0.44 1.92 -9.82
CA THR A 155 0.96 1.48 -9.75
C THR A 155 1.87 2.70 -9.70
N LEU A 156 2.80 2.72 -8.76
CA LEU A 156 3.91 3.69 -8.72
C LEU A 156 5.22 2.91 -8.77
N ILE A 157 6.11 3.31 -9.68
CA ILE A 157 7.47 2.76 -9.78
C ILE A 157 8.42 3.86 -9.29
N ILE A 158 9.25 3.55 -8.30
CA ILE A 158 10.27 4.45 -7.79
C ILE A 158 11.61 3.98 -8.33
N TYR A 159 12.28 4.85 -9.08
CA TYR A 159 13.55 4.54 -9.74
C TYR A 159 14.50 5.73 -9.71
N GLU A 160 15.78 5.42 -9.83
CA GLU A 160 16.87 6.37 -10.05
C GLU A 160 17.29 6.31 -11.52
N ILE A 161 17.67 7.45 -12.09
CA ILE A 161 18.16 7.57 -13.47
C ILE A 161 19.68 7.61 -13.44
N TYR A 162 20.29 6.81 -14.30
CA TYR A 162 21.73 6.66 -14.45
C TYR A 162 22.16 6.83 -15.91
N ASP A 163 23.45 7.06 -16.10
CA ASP A 163 24.07 6.97 -17.42
C ASP A 163 24.12 5.50 -17.87
N PRO A 164 23.97 5.17 -19.17
CA PRO A 164 23.98 3.79 -19.65
C PRO A 164 25.25 3.00 -19.31
N ALA A 165 26.37 3.67 -19.06
CA ALA A 165 27.62 3.03 -18.67
C ALA A 165 27.61 2.51 -17.22
N ASP A 166 26.73 3.04 -16.37
CA ASP A 166 26.67 2.71 -14.94
C ASP A 166 25.77 1.51 -14.61
N ILE A 167 24.88 1.14 -15.53
CA ILE A 167 23.90 0.06 -15.33
C ILE A 167 24.07 -0.98 -16.43
N SER A 168 24.30 -2.23 -16.04
CA SER A 168 24.45 -3.35 -16.97
C SER A 168 23.39 -4.44 -16.72
N PRO A 169 22.93 -5.14 -17.78
CA PRO A 169 21.99 -6.27 -17.65
C PRO A 169 22.49 -7.43 -16.80
N GLU A 170 23.80 -7.54 -16.61
CA GLU A 170 24.47 -8.62 -15.89
C GLU A 170 24.60 -8.33 -14.38
N MET A 171 24.31 -7.11 -13.94
CA MET A 171 24.25 -6.73 -12.53
C MET A 171 23.25 -7.60 -11.77
N GLU A 172 23.40 -7.71 -10.45
CA GLU A 172 22.48 -8.47 -9.60
C GLU A 172 21.01 -8.05 -9.84
N ASN A 173 20.12 -9.03 -10.02
CA ASN A 173 18.71 -8.84 -10.38
C ASN A 173 18.44 -8.20 -11.77
N GLY A 174 19.46 -8.10 -12.63
CA GLY A 174 19.31 -7.69 -14.03
C GLY A 174 18.77 -8.79 -14.94
N SER A 175 18.44 -8.44 -16.19
CA SER A 175 17.81 -9.36 -17.15
C SER A 175 18.69 -10.55 -17.55
N LYS A 176 20.02 -10.38 -17.50
CA LYS A 176 21.03 -11.39 -17.83
C LYS A 176 21.88 -11.76 -16.62
N SER A 177 21.42 -11.43 -15.42
CA SER A 177 22.14 -11.73 -14.20
C SER A 177 22.23 -13.24 -13.95
N ASN A 178 23.33 -13.66 -13.35
CA ASN A 178 23.45 -14.99 -12.75
C ASN A 178 23.11 -14.97 -11.25
N GLU A 179 22.92 -13.78 -10.67
CA GLU A 179 22.66 -13.59 -9.25
C GLU A 179 21.30 -12.90 -9.07
N TYR A 180 20.36 -13.62 -8.44
CA TYR A 180 19.03 -13.13 -8.12
C TYR A 180 18.82 -13.15 -6.61
N PHE A 181 18.32 -12.05 -6.09
CA PHE A 181 17.83 -11.95 -4.73
C PHE A 181 16.52 -12.72 -4.61
N PHE A 182 16.58 -13.89 -3.99
CA PHE A 182 15.41 -14.70 -3.69
C PHE A 182 15.02 -14.54 -2.22
N LEU A 183 13.79 -14.09 -1.97
CA LEU A 183 13.22 -14.01 -0.64
C LEU A 183 11.92 -14.80 -0.60
N ASN A 184 11.92 -15.87 0.19
CA ASN A 184 10.73 -16.65 0.50
C ASN A 184 10.40 -16.49 1.98
N TYR A 185 9.20 -16.02 2.26
CA TYR A 185 8.64 -15.92 3.60
C TYR A 185 7.14 -16.22 3.53
N GLY A 186 6.66 -17.04 4.47
CA GLY A 186 5.30 -17.60 4.50
C GLY A 186 4.31 -16.74 5.24
#